data_AF-A0A0D2G5Z1-F1
#
_entry.id   AF-A0A0D2G5Z1-F1
#
_cell.length_a   1.000
_cell.length_b   1.000
_cell.length_c   1.000
_cell.angle_alpha   90.00
_cell.angle_beta   90.00
_cell.angle_gamma   90.00
#
_symmetry.space_group_name_H-M   'P 1'
#
loop_
_entity.id
_entity.type
_entity.pdbx_description
1 polymer ?
#
loop_
_entity_poly.entity_id
_entity_poly.type
_entity_poly.pdbx_seq_one_letter_code
_entity_poly.pdbx_strand_id
1 'polypeptide(L)'
;MLSLDVTTVSSAIYGTNRNPDFSPVRDISFVAALTSPYTLQWMVISAEALLTRYRGGPEPLSLFRRKATAYLSLKKYLENFTKEKVNDGFVNGLIMAIIAESRMAGPEASNVHLRAYEAVLKTGGGLRKVIAASSRPFDQMSNFMPYLICPPLPAAMVFSEEFEDQAMGLLQTIVKGENLVDPVDLIFKASHVIARPQVLFFSLQGSLPKQIRRLLVYSVIAPYLRLDNWEQRQYAQKSAHFISLFLLVSTFWGQRLDEKSQMAFISGLYRVFMNSATPTKTGLRLLTIDGFFWVVVKACFDVQTNTSDRQVALKNYINFLADAISAMKLFRVSCDAVRKKMTDYLYQCLTEENGSPG
;
A
#
# COMPACT_ATOMS: atom_id res chain seq x y z
N MET A 1 9.50 26.60 -17.25
CA MET A 1 9.40 26.56 -15.79
C MET A 1 7.99 26.10 -15.44
N LEU A 2 7.78 24.81 -15.17
CA LEU A 2 6.53 24.39 -14.53
C LEU A 2 6.54 25.02 -13.13
N SER A 3 5.54 25.85 -12.80
CA SER A 3 5.47 26.45 -11.46
C SER A 3 5.54 25.33 -10.42
N LEU A 4 6.46 25.46 -9.46
CA LEU A 4 6.59 24.56 -8.31
C LEU A 4 5.22 24.30 -7.65
N ASP A 5 4.32 25.29 -7.69
CA ASP A 5 2.97 25.25 -7.13
C ASP A 5 2.14 24.05 -7.63
N VAL A 6 2.31 23.64 -8.89
CA VAL A 6 1.53 22.50 -9.45
C VAL A 6 1.99 21.18 -8.84
N THR A 7 3.26 21.08 -8.45
CA THR A 7 3.85 19.88 -7.84
C THR A 7 3.76 19.84 -6.32
N THR A 8 3.45 20.98 -5.69
CA THR A 8 3.29 21.06 -4.24
C THR A 8 1.91 20.61 -3.80
N VAL A 9 1.88 19.60 -2.94
CA VAL A 9 0.67 19.15 -2.25
C VAL A 9 0.57 19.88 -0.92
N SER A 10 -0.64 20.30 -0.55
CA SER A 10 -0.88 20.87 0.78
C SER A 10 -0.45 19.88 1.87
N SER A 11 0.25 20.38 2.90
CA SER A 11 0.61 19.59 4.08
C SER A 11 -0.62 19.02 4.80
N ALA A 12 -1.82 19.57 4.56
CA ALA A 12 -3.07 19.01 5.08
C ALA A 12 -3.36 17.58 4.59
N ILE A 13 -2.79 17.15 3.46
CA ILE A 13 -3.05 15.81 2.89
C ILE A 13 -2.09 14.77 3.46
N TYR A 14 -0.78 14.99 3.32
CA TYR A 14 0.25 14.02 3.72
C TYR A 14 1.06 14.45 4.94
N GLY A 15 0.87 15.66 5.45
CA GLY A 15 1.77 16.27 6.44
C GLY A 15 3.16 16.56 5.88
N THR A 16 3.34 16.49 4.56
CA THR A 16 4.65 16.74 3.93
C THR A 16 4.94 18.23 3.83
N ASN A 17 6.22 18.59 3.95
CA ASN A 17 6.66 19.96 3.70
C ASN A 17 6.51 20.32 2.21
N ARG A 18 6.89 21.56 1.82
CA ARG A 18 6.72 22.04 0.44
C ARG A 18 7.59 21.31 -0.58
N ASN A 19 8.74 20.77 -0.19
CA ASN A 19 9.62 20.03 -1.09
C ASN A 19 10.13 18.76 -0.40
N PRO A 20 9.27 17.76 -0.22
CA PRO A 20 9.65 16.55 0.48
C PRO A 20 10.59 15.72 -0.39
N ASP A 21 11.43 14.92 0.26
CA ASP A 21 12.31 13.95 -0.41
C ASP A 21 11.49 13.00 -1.30
N PHE A 22 10.30 12.63 -0.81
CA PHE A 22 9.32 11.87 -1.57
C PHE A 22 7.92 12.50 -1.51
N SER A 23 7.26 12.61 -2.66
CA SER A 23 5.87 13.04 -2.79
C SER A 23 5.12 12.06 -3.69
N PRO A 24 4.09 11.35 -3.18
CA PRO A 24 3.32 10.40 -3.99
C PRO A 24 2.55 11.06 -5.14
N VAL A 25 2.27 12.37 -5.05
CA VAL A 25 1.63 13.09 -6.15
C VAL A 25 2.66 13.45 -7.22
N ARG A 26 3.81 14.01 -6.83
CA ARG A 26 4.89 14.40 -7.75
C ARG A 26 5.52 13.19 -8.41
N ASP A 27 5.92 12.21 -7.61
CA ASP A 27 6.82 11.13 -8.01
C ASP A 27 6.07 9.92 -8.59
N ILE A 28 4.77 9.77 -8.28
CA ILE A 28 3.95 8.67 -8.81
C ILE A 28 2.84 9.23 -9.70
N SER A 29 1.93 10.03 -9.15
CA SER A 29 0.67 10.38 -9.84
C SER A 29 0.92 11.23 -11.09
N PHE A 30 1.77 12.27 -11.00
CA PHE A 30 2.09 13.10 -12.16
C PHE A 30 2.96 12.38 -13.19
N VAL A 31 3.92 11.56 -12.76
CA VAL A 31 4.70 10.73 -13.69
C VAL A 31 3.78 9.80 -14.49
N ALA A 32 2.80 9.18 -13.83
CA ALA A 32 1.80 8.35 -14.50
C ALA A 32 0.86 9.17 -15.41
N ALA A 33 0.45 10.37 -15.00
CA ALA A 33 -0.41 11.24 -15.82
C ALA A 33 0.29 11.76 -17.09
N LEU A 34 1.61 11.96 -17.04
CA LEU A 34 2.41 12.37 -18.19
C LEU A 34 2.56 11.25 -19.23
N THR A 35 2.46 9.99 -18.81
CA THR A 35 2.65 8.82 -19.68
C THR A 35 1.34 8.12 -20.06
N SER A 36 0.22 8.44 -19.38
CA SER A 36 -1.07 7.80 -19.60
C SER A 36 -2.22 8.81 -19.73
N PRO A 37 -2.86 8.88 -20.90
CA PRO A 37 -4.10 9.64 -21.08
C PRO A 37 -5.21 9.19 -20.13
N TYR A 38 -5.26 7.89 -19.78
CA TYR A 38 -6.24 7.34 -18.84
C TYR A 38 -6.02 7.90 -17.44
N THR A 39 -4.77 7.90 -16.95
CA THR A 39 -4.44 8.46 -15.65
C THR A 39 -4.77 9.95 -15.59
N LEU A 40 -4.39 10.72 -16.62
CA LEU A 40 -4.70 12.14 -16.69
C LEU A 40 -6.21 12.41 -16.65
N GLN A 41 -7.01 11.65 -17.41
CA GLN A 41 -8.46 11.81 -17.44
C GLN A 41 -9.08 11.60 -16.05
N TRP A 42 -8.68 10.55 -15.33
CA TRP A 42 -9.19 10.28 -13.99
C TRP A 42 -8.67 11.26 -12.92
N MET A 43 -7.46 11.80 -13.09
CA MET A 43 -6.97 12.89 -12.23
C MET A 43 -7.80 14.16 -12.40
N VAL A 44 -8.15 14.55 -13.64
CA VAL A 44 -9.01 15.71 -13.90
C VAL A 44 -10.41 15.49 -13.30
N ILE A 45 -10.99 14.30 -13.46
CA ILE A 45 -12.27 13.94 -12.84
C ILE A 45 -12.19 14.06 -11.31
N SER A 46 -11.13 13.51 -10.69
CA SER A 46 -10.94 13.58 -9.24
C SER A 46 -10.79 15.02 -8.75
N ALA A 47 -10.06 15.87 -9.48
CA ALA A 47 -9.89 17.28 -9.14
C ALA A 47 -11.20 18.06 -9.25
N GLU A 48 -11.98 17.86 -10.32
CA GLU A 48 -13.28 18.51 -10.51
C GLU A 48 -14.30 18.07 -9.44
N ALA A 49 -14.32 16.78 -9.08
CA ALA A 49 -15.15 16.27 -8.00
C ALA A 49 -14.77 16.86 -6.64
N LEU A 50 -13.47 16.95 -6.34
CA LEU A 50 -12.97 17.55 -5.11
C LEU A 50 -13.36 19.04 -5.01
N LEU A 51 -13.14 19.81 -6.09
CA LEU A 51 -13.51 21.23 -6.16
C LEU A 51 -15.02 21.43 -6.00
N THR A 52 -15.83 20.55 -6.60
CA THR A 52 -17.29 20.59 -6.47
C THR A 52 -17.72 20.38 -5.01
N ARG A 53 -17.14 19.38 -4.34
CA ARG A 53 -17.38 19.13 -2.91
C ARG A 53 -17.00 20.32 -2.04
N TYR A 54 -15.86 20.96 -2.32
CA TYR A 54 -15.44 22.16 -1.59
C TYR A 54 -16.37 23.36 -1.79
N ARG A 55 -16.96 23.51 -2.98
CA ARG A 55 -17.91 24.58 -3.27
C ARG A 55 -19.29 24.37 -2.65
N GLY A 56 -19.60 23.15 -2.19
CA GLY A 56 -20.89 22.80 -1.59
C GLY A 56 -22.08 22.89 -2.56
N GLY A 57 -21.82 22.93 -3.87
CA GLY A 57 -22.85 23.01 -4.91
C GLY A 57 -23.27 21.64 -5.45
N PRO A 58 -24.32 21.58 -6.28
CA PRO A 58 -24.70 20.35 -6.98
C PRO A 58 -23.58 19.89 -7.92
N GLU A 59 -23.54 18.59 -8.20
CA GLU A 59 -22.59 18.02 -9.16
C GLU A 59 -22.79 18.65 -10.55
N PRO A 60 -21.76 19.28 -11.14
CA PRO A 60 -21.92 19.93 -12.43
C PRO A 60 -22.07 18.87 -13.52
N LEU A 61 -22.89 19.17 -14.54
CA LEU A 61 -23.09 18.29 -15.70
C LEU A 61 -21.77 17.93 -16.42
N SER A 62 -20.75 18.78 -16.31
CA SER A 62 -19.41 18.52 -16.84
C SER A 62 -18.75 17.31 -16.19
N LEU A 63 -18.89 17.12 -14.88
CA LEU A 63 -18.30 15.99 -14.17
C LEU A 63 -18.92 14.67 -14.66
N PHE A 64 -20.25 14.61 -14.73
CA PHE A 64 -20.98 13.47 -15.28
C PHE A 64 -20.53 13.14 -16.71
N ARG A 65 -20.45 14.15 -17.59
CA ARG A 65 -19.99 13.97 -18.99
C ARG A 65 -18.55 13.45 -19.07
N ARG A 66 -17.63 13.96 -18.24
CA ARG A 66 -16.25 13.46 -18.20
C ARG A 66 -16.18 12.02 -17.73
N LYS A 67 -16.93 11.66 -16.67
CA LYS A 67 -17.04 10.27 -16.20
C LYS A 67 -17.56 9.35 -17.30
N ALA A 68 -18.67 9.71 -17.94
CA ALA A 68 -19.25 8.92 -19.03
C ALA A 68 -18.24 8.71 -20.17
N THR A 69 -17.53 9.76 -20.57
CA THR A 69 -16.47 9.68 -21.60
C THR A 69 -15.33 8.76 -21.16
N ALA A 70 -14.90 8.83 -19.90
CA ALA A 70 -13.85 7.96 -19.36
C ALA A 70 -14.28 6.49 -19.36
N TYR A 71 -15.50 6.20 -18.92
CA TYR A 71 -16.06 4.84 -18.95
C TYR A 71 -16.18 4.28 -20.36
N LEU A 72 -16.65 5.08 -21.33
CA LEU A 72 -16.70 4.69 -22.74
C LEU A 72 -15.31 4.40 -23.30
N SER A 73 -14.32 5.21 -22.94
CA SER A 73 -12.91 5.00 -23.34
C SER A 73 -12.34 3.70 -22.77
N LEU A 74 -12.57 3.43 -21.48
CA LEU A 74 -12.15 2.17 -20.85
C LEU A 74 -12.85 0.97 -21.49
N LYS A 75 -14.17 1.05 -21.72
CA LYS A 75 -14.93 -0.01 -22.38
C LYS A 75 -14.36 -0.31 -23.76
N LYS A 76 -14.12 0.72 -24.57
CA LYS A 76 -13.54 0.58 -25.91
C LYS A 76 -12.15 -0.06 -25.88
N TYR A 77 -11.31 0.26 -24.89
CA TYR A 77 -9.99 -0.37 -24.75
C TYR A 77 -10.08 -1.86 -24.39
N LEU A 78 -11.07 -2.20 -23.57
CA LEU A 78 -11.37 -3.56 -23.14
C LEU A 78 -12.08 -4.41 -24.22
N GLU A 79 -12.55 -3.81 -25.32
CA GLU A 79 -13.05 -4.57 -26.46
C GLU A 79 -11.91 -5.35 -27.11
N ASN A 80 -12.07 -6.67 -27.25
CA ASN A 80 -11.03 -7.59 -27.69
C ASN A 80 -9.75 -7.43 -26.84
N PHE A 81 -9.91 -7.44 -25.51
CA PHE A 81 -8.78 -7.31 -24.60
C PHE A 81 -7.90 -8.56 -24.64
N THR A 82 -6.63 -8.38 -24.99
CA THR A 82 -5.63 -9.45 -25.04
C THR A 82 -4.44 -9.11 -24.16
N LYS A 83 -3.56 -10.09 -23.95
CA LYS A 83 -2.37 -9.93 -23.11
C LYS A 83 -1.47 -8.77 -23.58
N GLU A 84 -1.38 -8.54 -24.88
CA GLU A 84 -0.54 -7.51 -25.49
C GLU A 84 -1.03 -6.09 -25.19
N LYS A 85 -2.30 -5.94 -24.81
CA LYS A 85 -2.89 -4.64 -24.41
C LYS A 85 -2.62 -4.29 -22.95
N VAL A 86 -2.08 -5.21 -22.15
CA VAL A 86 -1.72 -4.94 -20.75
C VAL A 86 -0.41 -4.15 -20.72
N ASN A 87 -0.51 -2.85 -20.46
CA ASN A 87 0.64 -1.96 -20.35
C ASN A 87 0.53 -1.02 -19.14
N ASP A 88 1.66 -0.42 -18.75
CA ASP A 88 1.78 0.48 -17.60
C ASP A 88 0.74 1.60 -17.62
N GLY A 89 0.50 2.20 -18.80
CA GLY A 89 -0.40 3.33 -18.93
C GLY A 89 -1.85 2.96 -18.62
N PHE A 90 -2.31 1.81 -19.11
CA PHE A 90 -3.66 1.32 -18.85
C PHE A 90 -3.84 0.86 -17.40
N VAL A 91 -2.87 0.11 -16.85
CA VAL A 91 -2.91 -0.35 -15.44
C VAL A 91 -2.95 0.84 -14.48
N ASN A 92 -2.07 1.83 -14.66
CA ASN A 92 -2.09 3.05 -13.85
C ASN A 92 -3.36 3.89 -14.08
N GLY A 93 -3.94 3.85 -15.27
CA GLY A 93 -5.24 4.45 -15.57
C GLY A 93 -6.36 3.84 -14.72
N LEU A 94 -6.40 2.51 -14.62
CA LEU A 94 -7.36 1.80 -13.76
C LEU A 94 -7.12 2.07 -12.27
N ILE A 95 -5.87 2.09 -11.82
CA ILE A 95 -5.55 2.46 -10.42
C ILE A 95 -6.08 3.87 -10.11
N MET A 96 -5.91 4.83 -11.03
CA MET A 96 -6.42 6.19 -10.84
C MET A 96 -7.95 6.26 -10.88
N ALA A 97 -8.60 5.45 -11.71
CA ALA A 97 -10.05 5.30 -11.71
C ALA A 97 -10.56 4.81 -10.34
N ILE A 98 -9.89 3.81 -9.78
CA ILE A 98 -10.21 3.26 -8.45
C ILE A 98 -10.07 4.34 -7.37
N ILE A 99 -8.97 5.11 -7.40
CA ILE A 99 -8.73 6.22 -6.45
C ILE A 99 -9.80 7.31 -6.59
N ALA A 100 -10.18 7.65 -7.81
CA ALA A 100 -11.20 8.66 -8.03
C ALA A 100 -12.56 8.16 -7.51
N GLU A 101 -12.99 6.96 -7.89
CA GLU A 101 -14.32 6.44 -7.54
C GLU A 101 -14.46 6.09 -6.05
N SER A 102 -13.40 5.62 -5.39
CA SER A 102 -13.42 5.38 -3.93
C SER A 102 -13.71 6.64 -3.12
N ARG A 103 -13.48 7.83 -3.72
CA ARG A 103 -13.74 9.15 -3.10
C ARG A 103 -15.09 9.74 -3.50
N MET A 104 -15.76 9.21 -4.52
CA MET A 104 -16.95 9.79 -5.15
C MET A 104 -18.21 8.93 -5.04
N ALA A 105 -18.12 7.63 -5.34
CA ALA A 105 -19.30 6.80 -5.61
C ALA A 105 -19.58 5.71 -4.55
N GLY A 106 -18.62 5.44 -3.66
CA GLY A 106 -18.74 4.45 -2.58
C GLY A 106 -18.07 3.10 -2.86
N PRO A 107 -18.14 2.16 -1.89
CA PRO A 107 -17.46 0.87 -1.95
C PRO A 107 -17.81 0.00 -3.16
N GLU A 108 -19.07 -0.03 -3.58
CA GLU A 108 -19.55 -0.89 -4.66
C GLU A 108 -18.85 -0.56 -5.98
N ALA A 109 -18.77 0.73 -6.30
CA ALA A 109 -18.11 1.22 -7.50
C ALA A 109 -16.60 0.93 -7.47
N SER A 110 -15.91 1.25 -6.36
CA SER A 110 -14.47 1.01 -6.26
C SER A 110 -14.12 -0.48 -6.32
N ASN A 111 -14.99 -1.36 -5.80
CA ASN A 111 -14.82 -2.81 -5.89
C ASN A 111 -15.09 -3.37 -7.30
N VAL A 112 -15.97 -2.77 -8.11
CA VAL A 112 -16.10 -3.12 -9.53
C VAL A 112 -14.78 -2.85 -10.25
N HIS A 113 -14.18 -1.68 -10.02
CA HIS A 113 -12.89 -1.33 -10.62
C HIS A 113 -11.73 -2.20 -10.11
N LEU A 114 -11.72 -2.55 -8.82
CA LEU A 114 -10.74 -3.50 -8.27
C LEU A 114 -10.81 -4.86 -8.99
N ARG A 115 -12.02 -5.40 -9.22
CA ARG A 115 -12.19 -6.65 -9.97
C ARG A 115 -11.71 -6.54 -11.41
N ALA A 116 -11.98 -5.41 -12.07
CA ALA A 116 -11.48 -5.15 -13.42
C ALA A 116 -9.95 -5.08 -13.46
N TYR A 117 -9.33 -4.41 -12.48
CA TYR A 117 -7.88 -4.36 -12.31
C TYR A 117 -7.28 -5.76 -12.13
N GLU A 118 -7.83 -6.59 -11.24
CA GLU A 118 -7.34 -7.98 -11.06
C GLU A 118 -7.50 -8.83 -12.33
N ALA A 119 -8.62 -8.68 -13.05
CA ALA A 119 -8.84 -9.37 -14.32
C ALA A 119 -7.81 -8.96 -15.38
N VAL A 120 -7.49 -7.67 -15.46
CA VAL A 120 -6.47 -7.14 -16.40
C VAL A 120 -5.08 -7.69 -16.08
N LEU A 121 -4.68 -7.70 -14.80
CA LEU A 121 -3.41 -8.28 -14.40
C LEU A 121 -3.37 -9.80 -14.67
N LYS A 122 -4.48 -10.50 -14.45
CA LYS A 122 -4.61 -11.92 -14.76
C LYS A 122 -4.45 -12.19 -16.26
N THR A 123 -5.08 -11.40 -17.13
CA THR A 123 -4.86 -11.46 -18.59
C THR A 123 -3.41 -11.21 -18.97
N GLY A 124 -2.71 -10.32 -18.24
CA GLY A 124 -1.27 -10.09 -18.36
C GLY A 124 -0.38 -11.27 -17.97
N GLY A 125 -0.96 -12.31 -17.35
CA GLY A 125 -0.27 -13.49 -16.86
C GLY A 125 0.17 -13.42 -15.40
N GLY A 126 -0.41 -12.51 -14.61
CA GLY A 126 -0.10 -12.31 -13.20
C GLY A 126 0.60 -10.99 -12.92
N LEU A 127 0.49 -10.49 -11.69
CA LEU A 127 1.16 -9.26 -11.25
C LEU A 127 2.66 -9.34 -11.56
N ARG A 128 3.31 -10.44 -11.19
CA ARG A 128 4.76 -10.60 -11.31
C ARG A 128 5.25 -10.42 -12.75
N LYS A 129 4.51 -11.00 -13.72
CA LYS A 129 4.84 -10.88 -15.15
C LYS A 129 4.54 -9.49 -15.70
N VAL A 130 3.44 -8.87 -15.28
CA VAL A 130 3.09 -7.51 -15.70
C VAL A 130 4.16 -6.52 -15.23
N ILE A 131 4.61 -6.62 -13.97
CA ILE A 131 5.68 -5.75 -13.46
C ILE A 131 7.01 -6.02 -14.17
N ALA A 132 7.38 -7.29 -14.39
CA ALA A 132 8.61 -7.63 -15.10
C ALA A 132 8.64 -7.11 -16.55
N ALA A 133 7.47 -7.05 -17.21
CA ALA A 133 7.34 -6.53 -18.58
C ALA A 133 7.23 -4.99 -18.64
N SER A 134 7.11 -4.32 -17.49
CA SER A 134 7.00 -2.87 -17.39
C SER A 134 8.25 -2.18 -17.97
N SER A 135 8.04 -1.04 -18.60
CA SER A 135 9.13 -0.16 -19.03
C SER A 135 9.87 0.48 -17.84
N ARG A 136 9.19 0.60 -16.70
CA ARG A 136 9.68 1.18 -15.45
C ARG A 136 9.21 0.34 -14.27
N PRO A 137 9.79 -0.87 -14.08
CA PRO A 137 9.29 -1.80 -13.08
C PRO A 137 9.41 -1.29 -11.64
N PHE A 138 10.42 -0.47 -11.35
CA PHE A 138 10.68 0.08 -10.02
C PHE A 138 9.74 1.23 -9.62
N ASP A 139 8.94 1.74 -10.57
CA ASP A 139 7.97 2.83 -10.33
C ASP A 139 6.55 2.29 -10.05
N GLN A 140 6.41 0.96 -9.94
CA GLN A 140 5.12 0.27 -9.88
C GLN A 140 4.54 0.18 -8.46
N MET A 141 4.95 1.06 -7.55
CA MET A 141 4.45 1.14 -6.18
C MET A 141 2.96 1.54 -6.11
N SER A 142 2.38 2.08 -7.18
CA SER A 142 0.95 2.38 -7.24
C SER A 142 0.04 1.14 -7.11
N ASN A 143 0.56 -0.07 -7.34
CA ASN A 143 -0.21 -1.31 -7.35
C ASN A 143 -0.77 -1.74 -5.97
N PHE A 144 -0.36 -1.12 -4.85
CA PHE A 144 -1.04 -1.31 -3.55
C PHE A 144 -2.36 -0.56 -3.47
N MET A 145 -2.49 0.56 -4.19
CA MET A 145 -3.59 1.51 -4.02
C MET A 145 -4.97 0.87 -4.16
N PRO A 146 -5.23 -0.04 -5.12
CA PRO A 146 -6.52 -0.72 -5.23
C PRO A 146 -6.94 -1.44 -3.95
N TYR A 147 -6.00 -2.06 -3.23
CA TYR A 147 -6.28 -2.79 -2.00
C TYR A 147 -6.25 -1.90 -0.76
N LEU A 148 -5.50 -0.80 -0.82
CA LEU A 148 -5.45 0.19 0.24
C LEU A 148 -6.79 0.89 0.43
N ILE A 149 -7.44 1.29 -0.65
CA ILE A 149 -8.58 2.23 -0.59
C ILE A 149 -9.95 1.61 -0.88
N CYS A 150 -10.00 0.38 -1.40
CA CYS A 150 -11.27 -0.31 -1.64
C CYS A 150 -11.68 -1.13 -0.41
N PRO A 151 -12.56 -0.60 0.46
CA PRO A 151 -13.09 -1.41 1.56
C PRO A 151 -13.79 -2.65 1.00
N PRO A 152 -13.67 -3.81 1.64
CA PRO A 152 -14.33 -5.02 1.21
C PRO A 152 -15.85 -4.91 1.36
N LEU A 153 -16.57 -5.54 0.45
CA LEU A 153 -18.00 -5.79 0.61
C LEU A 153 -18.21 -6.91 1.64
N PRO A 154 -19.33 -6.94 2.38
CA PRO A 154 -19.59 -7.97 3.40
C PRO A 154 -19.41 -9.41 2.89
N ALA A 155 -19.86 -9.69 1.66
CA ALA A 155 -19.75 -11.01 1.03
C ALA A 155 -18.31 -11.43 0.69
N ALA A 156 -17.34 -10.53 0.76
CA ALA A 156 -15.92 -10.83 0.53
C ALA A 156 -15.15 -11.20 1.80
N MET A 157 -15.80 -11.14 2.98
CA MET A 157 -15.18 -11.50 4.25
C MET A 157 -15.06 -13.02 4.37
N VAL A 158 -13.87 -13.50 4.72
CA VAL A 158 -13.50 -14.92 4.86
C VAL A 158 -13.09 -15.24 6.29
N PHE A 159 -12.27 -14.40 6.92
CA PHE A 159 -11.76 -14.66 8.27
C PHE A 159 -12.53 -13.85 9.32
N SER A 160 -13.47 -14.51 9.98
CA SER A 160 -14.07 -14.05 11.25
C SER A 160 -13.10 -14.28 12.42
N GLU A 161 -13.48 -13.84 13.62
CA GLU A 161 -12.68 -14.08 14.84
C GLU A 161 -12.42 -15.56 15.11
N GLU A 162 -13.33 -16.45 14.72
CA GLU A 162 -13.16 -17.90 14.82
C GLU A 162 -11.95 -18.42 14.00
N PHE A 163 -11.64 -17.77 12.88
CA PHE A 163 -10.55 -18.17 11.98
C PHE A 163 -9.33 -17.27 12.08
N GLU A 164 -9.18 -16.53 13.18
CA GLU A 164 -8.04 -15.67 13.44
C GLU A 164 -6.71 -16.42 13.29
N ASP A 165 -6.61 -17.61 13.89
CA ASP A 165 -5.37 -18.40 13.88
C ASP A 165 -4.90 -18.72 12.45
N GLN A 166 -5.84 -18.94 11.54
CA GLN A 166 -5.54 -19.19 10.12
C GLN A 166 -5.08 -17.93 9.41
N ALA A 167 -5.75 -16.80 9.63
CA ALA A 167 -5.32 -15.52 9.09
C ALA A 167 -3.90 -15.16 9.57
N MET A 168 -3.60 -15.43 10.83
CA MET A 168 -2.30 -15.16 11.42
C MET A 168 -1.19 -16.07 10.87
N GLY A 169 -1.47 -17.37 10.71
CA GLY A 169 -0.53 -18.29 10.06
C GLY A 169 -0.23 -17.91 8.60
N LEU A 170 -1.24 -17.42 7.88
CA LEU A 170 -1.07 -16.88 6.53
C LEU A 170 -0.25 -15.59 6.53
N LEU A 171 -0.51 -14.68 7.47
CA LEU A 171 0.27 -13.45 7.62
C LEU A 171 1.74 -13.76 7.82
N GLN A 172 2.08 -14.70 8.70
CA GLN A 172 3.46 -15.11 8.94
C GLN A 172 4.14 -15.67 7.69
N THR A 173 3.45 -16.56 6.97
CA THR A 173 3.94 -17.12 5.69
C THR A 173 4.27 -16.00 4.70
N ILE A 174 3.40 -15.01 4.58
CA ILE A 174 3.57 -13.87 3.67
C ILE A 174 4.71 -12.96 4.14
N VAL A 175 4.78 -12.60 5.43
CA VAL A 175 5.85 -11.77 6.00
C VAL A 175 7.23 -12.37 5.75
N LYS A 176 7.35 -13.71 5.85
CA LYS A 176 8.60 -14.45 5.65
C LYS A 176 9.04 -14.54 4.19
N GLY A 177 8.20 -14.12 3.24
CA GLY A 177 8.45 -14.25 1.81
C GLY A 177 8.33 -15.70 1.30
N GLU A 178 7.60 -16.55 2.04
CA GLU A 178 7.38 -17.97 1.71
C GLU A 178 6.17 -18.15 0.77
N ASN A 179 5.39 -17.09 0.52
CA ASN A 179 4.28 -17.08 -0.41
C ASN A 179 4.76 -17.02 -1.87
N LEU A 180 4.67 -18.14 -2.58
CA LEU A 180 5.02 -18.23 -4.00
C LEU A 180 3.86 -17.91 -4.96
N VAL A 181 2.63 -17.79 -4.44
CA VAL A 181 1.43 -17.57 -5.26
C VAL A 181 1.40 -16.11 -5.75
N ASP A 182 1.11 -15.92 -7.04
CA ASP A 182 0.88 -14.57 -7.57
C ASP A 182 -0.38 -13.96 -6.93
N PRO A 183 -0.33 -12.71 -6.44
CA PRO A 183 -1.46 -12.14 -5.71
C PRO A 183 -2.77 -12.13 -6.50
N VAL A 184 -2.75 -12.10 -7.84
CA VAL A 184 -3.99 -12.11 -8.63
C VAL A 184 -4.71 -13.46 -8.59
N ASP A 185 -3.98 -14.55 -8.37
CA ASP A 185 -4.52 -15.91 -8.27
C ASP A 185 -4.74 -16.35 -6.81
N LEU A 186 -4.32 -15.52 -5.86
CA LEU A 186 -4.48 -15.78 -4.43
C LEU A 186 -5.94 -15.67 -4.00
N ILE A 187 -6.50 -16.81 -3.57
CA ILE A 187 -7.86 -16.93 -3.04
C ILE A 187 -7.75 -17.53 -1.63
N PHE A 188 -8.20 -16.77 -0.63
CA PHE A 188 -8.25 -17.25 0.75
C PHE A 188 -9.52 -18.04 1.03
N LYS A 189 -9.39 -19.09 1.85
CA LYS A 189 -10.49 -19.91 2.34
C LYS A 189 -10.25 -20.22 3.81
N ALA A 190 -11.30 -20.16 4.62
CA ALA A 190 -11.29 -20.62 6.01
C ALA A 190 -11.78 -22.07 6.08
N SER A 191 -11.25 -22.86 7.02
CA SER A 191 -11.67 -24.27 7.20
C SER A 191 -11.58 -24.72 8.65
N HIS A 192 -12.63 -25.36 9.19
CA HIS A 192 -12.58 -25.97 10.54
C HIS A 192 -11.69 -27.22 10.61
N VAL A 193 -11.21 -27.75 9.47
CA VAL A 193 -10.40 -28.99 9.44
C VAL A 193 -8.96 -28.73 9.88
N ILE A 194 -8.48 -27.48 9.79
CA ILE A 194 -7.10 -27.09 10.11
C ILE A 194 -7.04 -26.59 11.56
N ALA A 195 -7.02 -27.51 12.52
CA ALA A 195 -6.70 -27.21 13.92
C ALA A 195 -5.28 -27.74 14.22
N ARG A 196 -4.25 -26.91 14.01
CA ARG A 196 -2.91 -27.17 14.57
C ARG A 196 -2.41 -25.95 15.35
N PRO A 197 -1.66 -26.15 16.44
CA PRO A 197 -1.79 -25.35 17.65
C PRO A 197 -0.94 -24.08 17.67
N GLN A 198 -1.44 -23.14 18.48
CA GLN A 198 -1.10 -21.75 18.77
C GLN A 198 0.37 -21.41 19.14
N VAL A 199 1.32 -22.34 18.98
CA VAL A 199 2.71 -22.13 19.48
C VAL A 199 3.61 -21.42 18.46
N LEU A 200 3.20 -21.30 17.19
CA LEU A 200 4.02 -20.68 16.13
C LEU A 200 3.96 -19.14 16.08
N PHE A 201 3.06 -18.51 16.84
CA PHE A 201 2.89 -17.05 16.85
C PHE A 201 4.16 -16.30 17.22
N PHE A 202 5.00 -16.88 18.09
CA PHE A 202 6.26 -16.29 18.51
C PHE A 202 7.36 -16.28 17.43
N SER A 203 7.18 -16.95 16.28
CA SER A 203 8.31 -17.19 15.35
C SER A 203 8.93 -15.94 14.73
N LEU A 204 8.20 -14.82 14.65
CA LEU A 204 8.74 -13.53 14.20
C LEU A 204 9.18 -12.63 15.36
N GLN A 205 8.61 -12.84 16.55
CA GLN A 205 8.95 -12.06 17.73
C GLN A 205 10.41 -12.33 18.12
N GLY A 206 11.17 -11.25 18.22
CA GLY A 206 12.58 -11.31 18.59
C GLY A 206 13.59 -11.53 17.48
N SER A 207 13.15 -11.49 16.23
CA SER A 207 14.03 -11.36 15.07
C SER A 207 14.78 -10.02 15.01
N LEU A 208 14.27 -9.00 15.72
CA LEU A 208 14.84 -7.66 15.73
C LEU A 208 15.92 -7.51 16.83
N PRO A 209 17.17 -7.14 16.48
CA PRO A 209 18.20 -6.85 17.47
C PRO A 209 17.77 -5.76 18.46
N LYS A 210 18.18 -5.88 19.72
CA LYS A 210 17.80 -4.94 20.80
C LYS A 210 18.11 -3.49 20.47
N GLN A 211 19.21 -3.23 19.77
CA GLN A 211 19.60 -1.88 19.35
C GLN A 211 18.64 -1.30 18.30
N ILE A 212 18.30 -2.09 17.28
CA ILE A 212 17.34 -1.73 16.22
C ILE A 212 15.96 -1.45 16.83
N ARG A 213 15.50 -2.32 17.75
CA ARG A 213 14.26 -2.10 18.51
C ARG A 213 14.27 -0.78 19.29
N ARG A 214 15.35 -0.51 20.04
CA ARG A 214 15.50 0.76 20.78
C ARG A 214 15.41 1.96 19.84
N LEU A 215 16.05 1.89 18.68
CA LEU A 215 15.96 2.97 17.69
C LEU A 215 14.52 3.16 17.23
N LEU A 216 13.76 2.11 16.93
CA LEU A 216 12.36 2.24 16.56
C LEU A 216 11.51 2.86 17.68
N VAL A 217 11.60 2.33 18.90
CA VAL A 217 10.77 2.73 20.05
C VAL A 217 11.06 4.17 20.51
N TYR A 218 12.31 4.63 20.41
CA TYR A 218 12.71 5.98 20.83
C TYR A 218 12.86 6.97 19.66
N SER A 219 12.51 6.57 18.44
CA SER A 219 12.57 7.46 17.27
C SER A 219 11.35 8.35 17.12
N VAL A 220 11.49 9.35 16.24
CA VAL A 220 10.39 10.22 15.78
C VAL A 220 9.24 9.45 15.12
N ILE A 221 9.49 8.23 14.62
CA ILE A 221 8.45 7.41 13.99
C ILE A 221 7.64 6.57 14.98
N ALA A 222 8.08 6.45 16.24
CA ALA A 222 7.42 5.61 17.25
C ALA A 222 5.91 5.88 17.41
N PRO A 223 5.42 7.14 17.41
CA PRO A 223 3.98 7.41 17.49
C PRO A 223 3.18 6.83 16.32
N TYR A 224 3.79 6.70 15.13
CA TYR A 224 3.15 6.15 13.94
C TYR A 224 3.05 4.62 13.96
N LEU A 225 3.83 3.97 14.82
CA LEU A 225 3.77 2.52 14.96
C LEU A 225 2.56 2.08 15.81
N ARG A 226 2.08 2.93 16.72
CA ARG A 226 1.03 2.63 17.69
C ARG A 226 -0.37 2.51 17.06
N LEU A 227 -1.17 1.59 17.61
CA LEU A 227 -2.55 1.31 17.17
C LEU A 227 -3.61 2.23 17.81
N ASP A 228 -3.19 3.39 18.30
CA ASP A 228 -4.08 4.33 18.98
C ASP A 228 -5.28 4.73 18.10
N ASN A 229 -6.46 4.80 18.71
CA ASN A 229 -7.72 5.19 18.06
C ASN A 229 -8.15 4.30 16.87
N TRP A 230 -7.79 3.02 16.85
CA TRP A 230 -8.15 2.08 15.77
C TRP A 230 -9.63 2.18 15.35
N GLU A 231 -10.55 2.17 16.31
CA GLU A 231 -12.00 2.18 16.04
C GLU A 231 -12.49 3.44 15.31
N GLN A 232 -11.77 4.56 15.45
CA GLN A 232 -12.12 5.84 14.82
C GLN A 232 -11.56 5.94 13.38
N ARG A 233 -10.65 5.05 12.99
CA ARG A 233 -9.98 5.10 11.70
C ARG A 233 -10.86 4.54 10.59
N GLN A 234 -10.82 5.21 9.43
CA GLN A 234 -11.43 4.68 8.21
C GLN A 234 -10.62 3.49 7.67
N TYR A 235 -11.23 2.67 6.81
CA TYR A 235 -10.56 1.50 6.21
C TYR A 235 -9.21 1.85 5.58
N ALA A 236 -9.13 2.94 4.80
CA ALA A 236 -7.89 3.35 4.14
C ALA A 236 -6.77 3.69 5.13
N GLN A 237 -7.10 4.27 6.29
CA GLN A 237 -6.12 4.58 7.34
C GLN A 237 -5.70 3.32 8.10
N LYS A 238 -6.63 2.40 8.35
CA LYS A 238 -6.36 1.09 8.97
C LYS A 238 -5.44 0.26 8.07
N SER A 239 -5.74 0.20 6.78
CA SER A 239 -4.97 -0.54 5.79
C SER A 239 -3.60 0.09 5.54
N ALA A 240 -3.49 1.42 5.50
CA ALA A 240 -2.22 2.15 5.44
C ALA A 240 -1.32 1.88 6.65
N HIS A 241 -1.91 1.83 7.85
CA HIS A 241 -1.14 1.52 9.05
C HIS A 241 -0.68 0.05 9.06
N PHE A 242 -1.58 -0.89 8.78
CA PHE A 242 -1.26 -2.31 8.65
C PHE A 242 -0.12 -2.55 7.67
N ILE A 243 -0.22 -2.02 6.45
CA ILE A 243 0.79 -2.27 5.42
C ILE A 243 2.12 -1.60 5.78
N SER A 244 2.11 -0.45 6.45
CA SER A 244 3.34 0.17 6.93
C SER A 244 4.07 -0.75 7.91
N LEU A 245 3.37 -1.31 8.90
CA LEU A 245 3.97 -2.25 9.84
C LEU A 245 4.42 -3.54 9.14
N PHE A 246 3.61 -4.08 8.22
CA PHE A 246 3.96 -5.27 7.44
C PHE A 246 5.27 -5.06 6.66
N LEU A 247 5.41 -3.93 5.96
CA LEU A 247 6.60 -3.62 5.16
C LEU A 247 7.85 -3.50 6.04
N LEU A 248 7.73 -2.85 7.22
CA LEU A 248 8.82 -2.77 8.19
C LEU A 248 9.24 -4.16 8.67
N VAL A 249 8.29 -4.96 9.17
CA VAL A 249 8.57 -6.31 9.69
C VAL A 249 9.18 -7.20 8.60
N SER A 250 8.60 -7.20 7.39
CA SER A 250 9.11 -8.00 6.27
C SER A 250 10.52 -7.55 5.84
N THR A 251 10.80 -6.25 5.82
CA THR A 251 12.15 -5.73 5.50
C THR A 251 13.17 -6.17 6.55
N PHE A 252 12.87 -6.00 7.85
CA PHE A 252 13.76 -6.44 8.92
C PHE A 252 13.97 -7.95 8.92
N TRP A 253 12.90 -8.73 8.68
CA TRP A 253 13.00 -10.17 8.58
C TRP A 253 13.89 -10.62 7.42
N GLY A 254 13.75 -9.99 6.26
CA GLY A 254 14.61 -10.23 5.09
C GLY A 254 16.08 -9.91 5.36
N GLN A 255 16.36 -8.92 6.21
CA GLN A 255 17.70 -8.48 6.60
C GLN A 255 18.17 -9.06 7.94
N ARG A 256 17.46 -10.04 8.53
CA ARG A 256 17.70 -10.50 9.92
C ARG A 256 19.12 -11.01 10.21
N LEU A 257 19.84 -11.43 9.17
CA LEU A 257 21.21 -11.95 9.28
C LEU A 257 22.30 -10.89 9.06
N ASP A 258 21.93 -9.64 8.75
CA ASP A 258 22.85 -8.54 8.48
C ASP A 258 22.45 -7.28 9.27
N GLU A 259 23.05 -7.12 10.44
CA GLU A 259 22.83 -5.95 11.32
C GLU A 259 23.21 -4.63 10.64
N LYS A 260 24.25 -4.64 9.79
CA LYS A 260 24.69 -3.43 9.07
C LYS A 260 23.61 -2.98 8.07
N SER A 261 22.99 -3.91 7.36
CA SER A 261 21.87 -3.62 6.46
C SER A 261 20.64 -3.11 7.22
N GLN A 262 20.32 -3.67 8.38
CA GLN A 262 19.22 -3.18 9.22
C GLN A 262 19.47 -1.76 9.75
N MET A 263 20.69 -1.47 10.20
CA MET A 263 21.10 -0.12 10.64
C MET A 263 21.05 0.88 9.48
N ALA A 264 21.47 0.48 8.29
CA ALA A 264 21.39 1.31 7.09
C ALA A 264 19.93 1.57 6.71
N PHE A 265 19.06 0.57 6.81
CA PHE A 265 17.63 0.70 6.56
C PHE A 265 16.96 1.69 7.53
N ILE A 266 17.17 1.55 8.85
CA ILE A 266 16.64 2.50 9.84
C ILE A 266 17.13 3.92 9.54
N SER A 267 18.41 4.07 9.24
CA SER A 267 19.00 5.38 8.92
C SER A 267 18.37 5.98 7.66
N GLY A 268 18.11 5.16 6.64
CA GLY A 268 17.40 5.54 5.42
C GLY A 268 15.97 5.98 5.69
N LEU A 269 15.21 5.18 6.45
CA LEU A 269 13.84 5.50 6.86
C LEU A 269 13.76 6.83 7.62
N TYR A 270 14.65 7.01 8.60
CA TYR A 270 14.72 8.25 9.37
C TYR A 270 15.04 9.47 8.48
N ARG A 271 15.98 9.32 7.54
CA ARG A 271 16.34 10.39 6.59
C ARG A 271 15.15 10.79 5.72
N VAL A 272 14.46 9.82 5.11
CA VAL A 272 13.28 10.10 4.26
C VAL A 272 12.18 10.78 5.08
N PHE A 273 11.94 10.31 6.31
CA PHE A 273 10.98 10.93 7.23
C PHE A 273 11.34 12.39 7.52
N MET A 274 12.56 12.65 7.99
CA MET A 274 12.98 13.99 8.41
C MET A 274 12.99 15.00 7.26
N ASN A 275 13.33 14.54 6.07
CA ASN A 275 13.34 15.37 4.86
C ASN A 275 11.94 15.57 4.24
N SER A 276 10.96 14.74 4.61
CA SER A 276 9.60 14.83 4.06
C SER A 276 8.62 15.52 5.01
N ALA A 277 8.76 15.30 6.31
CA ALA A 277 7.81 15.78 7.32
C ALA A 277 7.80 17.31 7.49
N THR A 278 6.60 17.86 7.73
CA THR A 278 6.42 19.27 8.05
C THR A 278 6.83 19.54 9.49
N PRO A 279 7.64 20.58 9.76
CA PRO A 279 7.89 21.02 11.12
C PRO A 279 6.66 21.73 11.70
N THR A 280 6.25 21.36 12.90
CA THR A 280 5.29 22.12 13.71
C THR A 280 5.93 23.40 14.24
N LYS A 281 5.11 24.29 14.82
CA LYS A 281 5.60 25.48 15.52
C LYS A 281 6.56 25.14 16.69
N THR A 282 6.42 23.94 17.27
CA THR A 282 7.30 23.44 18.34
C THR A 282 8.55 22.73 17.81
N GLY A 283 8.74 22.66 16.49
CA GLY A 283 9.86 21.98 15.85
C GLY A 283 9.68 20.46 15.67
N LEU A 284 8.58 19.88 16.15
CA LEU A 284 8.27 18.47 15.93
C LEU A 284 8.02 18.21 14.44
N ARG A 285 8.50 17.08 13.94
CA ARG A 285 8.30 16.67 12.54
C ARG A 285 7.09 15.74 12.47
N LEU A 286 6.03 16.17 11.77
CA LEU A 286 4.79 15.41 11.66
C LEU A 286 4.44 15.12 10.20
N LEU A 287 3.96 13.90 9.97
CA LEU A 287 3.23 13.42 8.80
C LEU A 287 1.80 13.04 9.20
N THR A 288 0.89 12.93 8.23
CA THR A 288 -0.35 12.17 8.41
C THR A 288 -0.05 10.66 8.36
N ILE A 289 -0.99 9.79 8.75
CA ILE A 289 -0.85 8.34 8.59
C ILE A 289 -0.56 7.97 7.11
N ASP A 290 -1.26 8.60 6.17
CA ASP A 290 -1.06 8.36 4.75
C ASP A 290 0.33 8.85 4.28
N GLY A 291 0.81 9.96 4.82
CA GLY A 291 2.17 10.44 4.54
C GLY A 291 3.26 9.53 5.11
N PHE A 292 3.06 9.03 6.33
CA PHE A 292 3.96 8.05 6.94
C PHE A 292 4.00 6.76 6.13
N PHE A 293 2.84 6.25 5.69
CA PHE A 293 2.77 5.10 4.80
C PHE A 293 3.65 5.26 3.55
N TRP A 294 3.56 6.40 2.87
CA TRP A 294 4.37 6.65 1.67
C TRP A 294 5.87 6.75 1.96
N VAL A 295 6.26 7.30 3.12
CA VAL A 295 7.65 7.29 3.58
C VAL A 295 8.15 5.86 3.82
N VAL A 296 7.34 5.02 4.46
CA VAL A 296 7.67 3.60 4.69
C VAL A 296 7.79 2.85 3.37
N VAL A 297 6.82 3.01 2.46
CA VAL A 297 6.89 2.42 1.12
C VAL A 297 8.19 2.81 0.43
N LYS A 298 8.52 4.10 0.36
CA LYS A 298 9.76 4.57 -0.27
C LYS A 298 11.00 3.93 0.36
N ALA A 299 11.11 3.97 1.68
CA ALA A 299 12.27 3.45 2.39
C ALA A 299 12.46 1.93 2.21
N CYS A 300 11.37 1.16 2.28
CA CYS A 300 11.40 -0.29 2.10
C CYS A 300 11.71 -0.69 0.66
N PHE A 301 11.17 0.02 -0.33
CA PHE A 301 11.42 -0.25 -1.74
C PHE A 301 12.83 0.16 -2.18
N ASP A 302 13.39 1.23 -1.61
CA ASP A 302 14.78 1.59 -1.83
C ASP A 302 15.73 0.45 -1.47
N VAL A 303 15.49 -0.24 -0.36
CA VAL A 303 16.27 -1.43 0.05
C VAL A 303 16.25 -2.51 -1.03
N GLN A 304 15.08 -2.78 -1.63
CA GLN A 304 14.95 -3.83 -2.65
C GLN A 304 15.68 -3.49 -3.95
N THR A 305 15.86 -2.20 -4.23
CA THR A 305 16.57 -1.70 -5.42
C THR A 305 18.05 -1.43 -5.18
N ASN A 306 18.53 -1.48 -3.93
CA ASN A 306 19.90 -1.15 -3.55
C ASN A 306 20.88 -2.33 -3.76
N THR A 307 20.82 -2.98 -4.92
CA THR A 307 21.80 -4.00 -5.33
C THR A 307 22.34 -3.67 -6.71
N SER A 308 23.62 -4.00 -6.95
CA SER A 308 24.29 -3.70 -8.22
C SER A 308 23.74 -4.52 -9.39
N ASP A 309 23.26 -5.74 -9.12
CA ASP A 309 22.65 -6.59 -10.13
C ASP A 309 21.18 -6.21 -10.34
N ARG A 310 20.89 -5.58 -11.49
CA ARG A 310 19.54 -5.15 -11.87
C ARG A 310 18.53 -6.30 -11.90
N GLN A 311 18.93 -7.52 -12.28
CA GLN A 311 18.00 -8.67 -12.32
C GLN A 311 17.64 -9.13 -10.91
N VAL A 312 18.62 -9.15 -10.01
CA VAL A 312 18.38 -9.45 -8.58
C VAL A 312 17.52 -8.36 -7.96
N ALA A 313 17.81 -7.08 -8.23
CA ALA A 313 17.01 -5.94 -7.77
C ALA A 313 15.55 -6.08 -8.23
N LEU A 314 15.34 -6.37 -9.51
CA LEU A 314 14.01 -6.53 -10.09
C LEU A 314 13.25 -7.71 -9.45
N LYS A 315 13.91 -8.85 -9.28
CA LYS A 315 13.31 -10.02 -8.63
C LYS A 315 12.90 -9.72 -7.19
N ASN A 316 13.79 -9.09 -6.42
CA ASN A 316 13.52 -8.71 -5.03
C ASN A 316 12.36 -7.72 -4.94
N TYR A 317 12.38 -6.69 -5.78
CA TYR A 317 11.29 -5.71 -5.89
C TYR A 317 9.94 -6.37 -6.19
N ILE A 318 9.90 -7.25 -7.19
CA ILE A 318 8.66 -7.93 -7.60
C ILE A 318 8.15 -8.84 -6.48
N ASN A 319 9.04 -9.59 -5.82
CA ASN A 319 8.68 -10.45 -4.69
C ASN A 319 8.10 -9.62 -3.53
N PHE A 320 8.78 -8.56 -3.15
CA PHE A 320 8.37 -7.70 -2.05
C PHE A 320 7.03 -7.00 -2.35
N LEU A 321 6.83 -6.50 -3.57
CA LEU A 321 5.56 -5.95 -4.04
C LEU A 321 4.43 -6.99 -4.02
N ALA A 322 4.71 -8.20 -4.48
CA ALA A 322 3.73 -9.28 -4.49
C ALA A 322 3.32 -9.67 -3.06
N ASP A 323 4.26 -9.84 -2.14
CA ASP A 323 3.95 -10.19 -0.75
C ASP A 323 3.18 -9.09 -0.03
N ALA A 324 3.53 -7.83 -0.27
CA ALA A 324 2.77 -6.68 0.23
C ALA A 324 1.32 -6.69 -0.30
N ILE A 325 1.10 -6.99 -1.58
CA ILE A 325 -0.27 -7.10 -2.13
C ILE A 325 -1.00 -8.31 -1.56
N SER A 326 -0.33 -9.46 -1.40
CA SER A 326 -0.91 -10.64 -0.74
C SER A 326 -1.35 -10.34 0.69
N ALA A 327 -0.53 -9.62 1.46
CA ALA A 327 -0.86 -9.19 2.81
C ALA A 327 -2.07 -8.24 2.83
N MET A 328 -2.15 -7.32 1.87
CA MET A 328 -3.32 -6.43 1.72
C MET A 328 -4.59 -7.19 1.33
N LYS A 329 -4.48 -8.22 0.48
CA LYS A 329 -5.61 -9.10 0.16
C LYS A 329 -6.06 -9.86 1.40
N LEU A 330 -5.14 -10.39 2.20
CA LEU A 330 -5.44 -11.04 3.48
C LEU A 330 -6.17 -10.08 4.42
N PHE A 331 -5.62 -8.88 4.64
CA PHE A 331 -6.23 -7.84 5.45
C PHE A 331 -7.66 -7.49 4.99
N ARG A 332 -7.86 -7.41 3.67
CA ARG A 332 -9.17 -7.12 3.07
C ARG A 332 -10.19 -8.24 3.32
N VAL A 333 -9.81 -9.51 3.30
CA VAL A 333 -10.75 -10.62 3.53
C VAL A 333 -10.97 -10.93 5.02
N SER A 334 -10.30 -10.25 5.94
CA SER A 334 -10.47 -10.43 7.39
C SER A 334 -11.48 -9.45 7.99
N CYS A 335 -12.20 -9.83 9.04
CA CYS A 335 -13.06 -8.91 9.79
C CYS A 335 -12.24 -7.85 10.56
N ASP A 336 -12.88 -6.80 11.05
CA ASP A 336 -12.15 -5.68 11.68
C ASP A 336 -11.39 -6.09 12.96
N ALA A 337 -11.96 -6.99 13.76
CA ALA A 337 -11.30 -7.56 14.92
C ALA A 337 -10.01 -8.31 14.53
N VAL A 338 -10.07 -9.17 13.51
CA VAL A 338 -8.88 -9.91 13.02
C VAL A 338 -7.86 -8.95 12.39
N ARG A 339 -8.29 -7.92 11.66
CA ARG A 339 -7.40 -6.86 11.14
C ARG A 339 -6.63 -6.17 12.25
N LYS A 340 -7.31 -5.82 13.35
CA LYS A 340 -6.69 -5.18 14.51
C LYS A 340 -5.64 -6.10 15.13
N LYS A 341 -5.97 -7.37 15.35
CA LYS A 341 -5.04 -8.36 15.94
C LYS A 341 -3.83 -8.63 15.04
N MET A 342 -4.03 -8.77 13.72
CA MET A 342 -2.93 -8.85 12.75
C MET A 342 -2.02 -7.62 12.80
N THR A 343 -2.60 -6.43 12.91
CA THR A 343 -1.85 -5.17 12.99
C THR A 343 -1.08 -5.06 14.32
N ASP A 344 -1.72 -5.48 15.42
CA ASP A 344 -1.12 -5.46 16.76
C ASP A 344 0.06 -6.41 16.83
N TYR A 345 -0.08 -7.62 16.29
CA TYR A 345 1.02 -8.57 16.18
C TYR A 345 2.23 -8.01 15.42
N LEU A 346 2.00 -7.32 14.29
CA LEU A 346 3.09 -6.68 13.53
C LEU A 346 3.75 -5.57 14.34
N TYR A 347 2.98 -4.80 15.11
CA TYR A 347 3.51 -3.81 16.05
C TYR A 347 4.38 -4.47 17.12
N GLN A 348 3.88 -5.53 17.77
CA GLN A 348 4.60 -6.31 18.77
C GLN A 348 5.93 -6.87 18.24
N CYS A 349 5.95 -7.37 16.99
CA CYS A 349 7.17 -7.84 16.34
C CYS A 349 8.27 -6.75 16.26
N LEU A 350 7.88 -5.47 16.18
CA LEU A 350 8.80 -4.34 16.12
C LEU A 350 9.18 -3.79 17.50
N THR A 351 8.35 -4.00 18.54
CA THR A 351 8.50 -3.30 19.82
C THR A 351 8.72 -4.18 21.04
N GLU A 352 8.26 -5.43 21.07
CA GLU A 352 8.35 -6.29 22.26
C GLU A 352 9.74 -6.92 22.42
N GLU A 353 10.21 -6.99 23.68
CA GLU A 353 11.42 -7.74 24.03
C GLU A 353 11.12 -9.24 24.06
N ASN A 354 12.01 -10.04 23.43
CA ASN A 354 11.89 -11.49 23.31
C ASN A 354 11.49 -12.12 24.66
N GLY A 355 10.32 -12.73 24.74
CA GLY A 355 9.87 -13.47 25.92
C GLY A 355 9.04 -12.69 26.94
N SER A 356 8.46 -11.54 26.58
CA SER A 356 7.40 -10.92 27.40
C SER A 356 6.08 -11.66 27.11
N PRO A 357 5.44 -12.33 28.09
CA PRO A 357 4.11 -12.89 27.89
C PRO A 357 3.10 -11.75 27.78
N GLY A 358 2.36 -11.71 26.67
CA GLY A 358 1.18 -10.87 26.49
C GLY A 358 0.01 -11.30 27.36
#